data_AF-V6HDV7-F1
#
_entry.id   AF-V6HDV7-F1
#
_cell.length_a   1.000
_cell.length_b   1.000
_cell.length_c   1.000
_cell.angle_alpha   90.00
_cell.angle_beta   90.00
_cell.angle_gamma   90.00
#
_symmetry.space_group_name_H-M   'P 1'
#
loop_
_entity.id
_entity.type
_entity.pdbx_description
1 polymer ?
#
loop_
_entity_poly.entity_id
_entity_poly.type
_entity_poly.pdbx_seq_one_letter_code
_entity_poly.pdbx_strand_id
1 'polypeptide(L)'
;MTLGQGRNIENLVNATGVNGEEAAARAHANFVFDGVLGVATEGVGKVLSSIRGLRGGTQEVSAGSKAAVAGENSTKLENSIAKVTSKEGTFQYDLSKGIDTGQPVKFGQKGVSPDFSKAGKHEGASIDEVAARLKSGDINPRNFKVEYIWVNGEKVAVNNRSLTAATKAEVLDKIKYEDVTGILPETGPDSLSSVLKRLNEMNGKPSRTIPIRQTGDWNSPAKEIVGK
;
A
#
# COMPACT_ATOMS: atom_id res chain seq x y z
N MET A 1 -24.69 -22.56 -59.97
CA MET A 1 -25.88 -21.93 -59.38
C MET A 1 -26.21 -22.66 -58.07
N THR A 2 -26.21 -21.89 -56.98
CA THR A 2 -27.09 -21.98 -55.79
C THR A 2 -27.08 -23.21 -54.85
N LEU A 3 -26.54 -22.92 -53.66
CA LEU A 3 -26.85 -23.35 -52.28
C LEU A 3 -28.03 -24.30 -52.00
N GLY A 4 -27.81 -25.21 -51.04
CA GLY A 4 -28.86 -25.88 -50.25
C GLY A 4 -28.28 -26.53 -48.99
N GLN A 5 -28.70 -26.05 -47.83
CA GLN A 5 -28.26 -26.43 -46.49
C GLN A 5 -28.75 -27.82 -46.06
N GLY A 6 -27.98 -28.50 -45.20
CA GLY A 6 -28.41 -29.71 -44.49
C GLY A 6 -27.54 -29.94 -43.27
N ARG A 7 -28.00 -29.47 -42.11
CA ARG A 7 -27.39 -29.68 -40.79
C ARG A 7 -27.48 -31.15 -40.39
N ASN A 8 -26.42 -31.71 -39.83
CA ASN A 8 -26.47 -32.85 -38.90
C ASN A 8 -25.19 -32.86 -38.05
N ILE A 9 -25.20 -32.09 -36.97
CA ILE A 9 -24.31 -32.26 -35.83
C ILE A 9 -25.22 -32.75 -34.70
N GLU A 10 -25.48 -34.05 -34.70
CA GLU A 10 -26.00 -34.75 -33.53
C GLU A 10 -24.90 -35.70 -33.04
N ASN A 11 -24.73 -35.75 -31.73
CA ASN A 11 -23.75 -36.51 -30.94
C ASN A 11 -22.40 -35.85 -30.62
N LEU A 12 -22.45 -34.92 -29.68
CA LEU A 12 -21.53 -34.90 -28.53
C LEU A 12 -22.24 -34.23 -27.35
N VAL A 13 -23.16 -34.99 -26.73
CA VAL A 13 -23.73 -34.67 -25.42
C VAL A 13 -23.03 -35.56 -24.38
N ASN A 14 -22.75 -34.96 -23.22
CA ASN A 14 -22.27 -35.53 -21.96
C ASN A 14 -20.76 -35.66 -21.73
N ALA A 15 -20.14 -34.55 -21.33
CA ALA A 15 -19.15 -34.57 -20.24
C ALA A 15 -19.01 -33.23 -19.48
N THR A 16 -20.04 -32.39 -19.38
CA THR A 16 -20.08 -31.33 -18.35
C THR A 16 -21.55 -31.02 -18.06
N GLY A 17 -22.10 -31.68 -17.04
CA GLY A 17 -23.40 -31.31 -16.49
C GLY A 17 -23.30 -29.96 -15.77
N VAL A 18 -23.38 -28.87 -16.52
CA VAL A 18 -23.71 -27.55 -15.99
C VAL A 18 -24.61 -26.87 -17.04
N ASN A 19 -25.91 -27.01 -16.82
CA ASN A 19 -26.94 -26.39 -17.64
C ASN A 19 -26.82 -24.86 -17.53
N GLY A 20 -26.97 -24.19 -18.67
CA GLY A 20 -26.87 -22.73 -18.86
C GLY A 20 -27.99 -21.91 -18.22
N GLU A 21 -28.34 -22.21 -16.96
CA GLU A 21 -29.26 -21.41 -16.14
C GLU A 21 -28.68 -21.07 -14.76
N GLU A 22 -27.41 -21.43 -14.49
CA GLU A 22 -26.66 -21.06 -13.28
C GLU A 22 -25.48 -20.10 -13.57
N ALA A 23 -25.57 -19.34 -14.68
CA ALA A 23 -24.56 -18.33 -15.05
C ALA A 23 -24.91 -16.90 -14.59
N ALA A 24 -26.08 -16.70 -13.96
CA ALA A 24 -26.57 -15.37 -13.55
C ALA A 24 -26.59 -15.14 -12.03
N ALA A 25 -26.10 -16.07 -11.19
CA ALA A 25 -26.24 -16.02 -9.73
C ALA A 25 -24.92 -16.08 -8.93
N ARG A 26 -23.77 -15.72 -9.52
CA ARG A 26 -22.49 -15.59 -8.78
C ARG A 26 -21.83 -14.22 -8.88
N ALA A 27 -22.63 -13.18 -9.14
CA ALA A 27 -22.28 -11.82 -8.78
C ALA A 27 -22.66 -11.55 -7.31
N HIS A 28 -22.13 -12.36 -6.38
CA HIS A 28 -22.24 -12.09 -4.96
C HIS A 28 -20.87 -11.65 -4.44
N ALA A 29 -20.87 -10.39 -4.03
CA ALA A 29 -19.83 -9.66 -3.34
C ALA A 29 -18.81 -10.54 -2.57
N ASN A 30 -17.57 -10.57 -3.07
CA ASN A 30 -16.40 -10.74 -2.21
C ASN A 30 -15.82 -9.36 -1.90
N PHE A 31 -16.66 -8.49 -1.35
CA PHE A 31 -16.22 -7.35 -0.56
C PHE A 31 -16.28 -7.84 0.89
N VAL A 32 -15.25 -8.59 1.30
CA VAL A 32 -15.13 -9.02 2.70
C VAL A 32 -14.64 -7.83 3.51
N PHE A 33 -15.57 -6.95 3.85
CA PHE A 33 -15.61 -6.38 5.18
C PHE A 33 -16.29 -7.43 6.06
N ASP A 34 -15.54 -8.12 6.92
CA ASP A 34 -15.86 -8.15 8.35
C ASP A 34 -14.85 -8.99 9.13
N GLY A 35 -14.27 -8.32 10.12
CA GLY A 35 -13.48 -8.85 11.22
C GLY A 35 -13.59 -7.86 12.39
N VAL A 36 -14.75 -7.22 12.55
CA VAL A 36 -15.15 -6.45 13.72
C VAL A 36 -16.57 -6.89 14.04
N LEU A 37 -16.67 -8.00 14.77
CA LEU A 37 -17.80 -8.23 15.65
C LEU A 37 -18.03 -6.98 16.51
N GLY A 38 -19.28 -6.54 16.54
CA GLY A 38 -19.71 -5.28 17.10
C GLY A 38 -19.28 -5.05 18.54
N VAL A 39 -18.74 -3.85 18.76
CA VAL A 39 -19.13 -3.05 19.92
C VAL A 39 -19.80 -1.81 19.33
N ALA A 40 -21.13 -1.83 19.30
CA ALA A 40 -21.90 -0.61 19.25
C ALA A 40 -21.61 0.14 20.55
N THR A 41 -20.66 1.07 20.49
CA THR A 41 -20.60 2.19 21.41
C THR A 41 -20.65 3.44 20.56
N GLU A 42 -21.74 4.18 20.73
CA GLU A 42 -21.91 5.53 20.24
C GLU A 42 -20.68 6.34 20.68
N GLY A 43 -19.84 6.70 19.72
CA GLY A 43 -18.55 7.32 19.99
C GLY A 43 -18.06 8.00 18.74
N VAL A 44 -18.64 9.16 18.46
CA VAL A 44 -18.24 10.09 17.41
C VAL A 44 -16.74 10.39 17.54
N GLY A 45 -15.91 9.69 16.76
CA GLY A 45 -14.51 10.02 16.56
C GLY A 45 -14.39 11.22 15.64
N LYS A 46 -14.58 12.42 16.20
CA LYS A 46 -14.24 13.71 15.55
C LYS A 46 -12.80 13.64 15.02
N VAL A 47 -12.64 13.51 13.71
CA VAL A 47 -11.43 14.00 13.05
C VAL A 47 -11.58 15.51 13.02
N LEU A 48 -11.05 16.19 14.05
CA LEU A 48 -10.94 17.65 14.05
C LEU A 48 -9.85 18.05 13.05
N SER A 49 -10.20 18.08 11.76
CA SER A 49 -9.51 18.95 10.82
C SER A 49 -9.91 20.39 11.12
N SER A 50 -9.19 21.02 12.04
CA SER A 50 -9.26 22.48 12.22
C SER A 50 -8.59 23.18 11.04
N ILE A 51 -9.16 23.04 9.84
CA ILE A 51 -8.93 23.95 8.72
C ILE A 51 -9.81 25.18 9.01
N ARG A 52 -9.35 26.04 9.92
CA ARG A 52 -9.96 27.36 10.16
C ARG A 52 -8.94 28.43 9.81
N GLY A 53 -8.95 28.80 8.53
CA GLY A 53 -8.34 30.03 8.05
C GLY A 53 -9.12 31.22 8.60
N LEU A 54 -8.69 31.75 9.75
CA LEU A 54 -9.01 33.13 10.14
C LEU A 54 -7.97 34.03 9.45
N ARG A 55 -8.41 34.70 8.38
CA ARG A 55 -7.76 35.89 7.84
C ARG A 55 -8.26 37.10 8.64
N GLY A 56 -7.33 37.94 9.10
CA GLY A 56 -7.61 39.32 9.48
C GLY A 56 -6.96 39.71 10.82
N GLY A 57 -5.92 40.55 10.78
CA GLY A 57 -5.40 41.22 11.97
C GLY A 57 -3.89 41.43 11.96
N THR A 58 -3.47 42.56 11.38
CA THR A 58 -2.15 43.21 11.45
C THR A 58 -1.61 43.37 12.89
N GLN A 59 -0.32 43.10 13.11
CA GLN A 59 0.65 44.13 13.55
C GLN A 59 2.08 43.59 13.66
N GLU A 60 3.01 44.41 13.15
CA GLU A 60 4.46 44.28 13.14
C GLU A 60 5.08 44.56 14.51
N VAL A 61 6.25 43.97 14.80
CA VAL A 61 7.53 44.64 15.15
C VAL A 61 8.62 43.56 15.33
N SER A 62 9.62 43.46 14.46
CA SER A 62 10.90 44.22 14.42
C SER A 62 11.95 43.75 15.45
N ALA A 63 12.96 43.00 14.99
CA ALA A 63 14.38 43.28 15.21
C ALA A 63 15.23 42.36 14.31
N GLY A 64 16.10 42.94 13.49
CA GLY A 64 16.91 42.22 12.50
C GLY A 64 18.42 42.23 12.79
N SER A 65 19.11 41.31 12.11
CA SER A 65 20.46 41.40 11.48
C SER A 65 20.97 39.97 11.20
N LYS A 66 20.87 39.44 9.95
CA LYS A 66 21.94 39.34 8.90
C LYS A 66 23.25 38.72 9.41
N ALA A 67 23.89 37.71 8.80
CA ALA A 67 23.77 36.92 7.56
C ALA A 67 24.66 35.65 7.76
N ALA A 68 24.40 34.46 7.19
CA ALA A 68 24.73 34.08 5.82
C ALA A 68 24.16 32.68 5.46
N VAL A 69 24.00 32.44 4.17
CA VAL A 69 23.02 31.54 3.52
C VAL A 69 23.68 30.29 2.94
N ALA A 70 23.02 29.13 3.11
CA ALA A 70 22.78 28.05 2.13
C ALA A 70 21.81 27.03 2.80
N GLY A 71 20.48 27.16 2.74
CA GLY A 71 19.64 26.91 1.56
C GLY A 71 19.50 25.40 1.37
N GLU A 72 18.56 24.70 2.03
CA GLU A 72 17.21 24.45 1.50
C GLU A 72 16.16 24.26 2.63
N ASN A 73 15.13 25.12 2.61
CA ASN A 73 13.75 24.95 3.10
C ASN A 73 13.47 24.05 4.31
N SER A 74 13.76 24.54 5.51
CA SER A 74 13.20 24.05 6.77
C SER A 74 12.11 25.01 7.30
N THR A 75 11.13 25.36 6.46
CA THR A 75 9.96 26.14 6.91
C THR A 75 8.70 25.31 6.81
N LYS A 76 8.16 25.00 8.01
CA LYS A 76 6.83 24.47 8.32
C LYS A 76 6.56 22.99 8.05
N LEU A 77 7.06 22.17 8.98
CA LEU A 77 6.37 20.95 9.38
C LEU A 77 5.84 21.14 10.81
N GLU A 78 5.03 22.19 11.02
CA GLU A 78 4.51 22.57 12.36
C GLU A 78 3.49 21.58 12.94
N ASN A 79 3.28 20.40 12.34
CA ASN A 79 2.67 19.22 12.97
C ASN A 79 2.90 17.98 12.08
N SER A 80 4.11 17.41 12.10
CA SER A 80 4.41 16.11 11.47
C SER A 80 3.94 14.90 12.28
N ILE A 81 3.36 15.13 13.46
CA ILE A 81 2.93 14.04 14.33
C ILE A 81 1.56 13.53 13.87
N ALA A 82 1.54 12.33 13.32
CA ALA A 82 0.32 11.58 13.03
C ALA A 82 -0.05 10.70 14.23
N LYS A 83 -1.32 10.74 14.64
CA LYS A 83 -1.84 9.93 15.73
C LYS A 83 -2.83 8.91 15.19
N VAL A 84 -2.62 7.63 15.48
CA VAL A 84 -3.49 6.54 15.02
C VAL A 84 -3.89 5.66 16.20
N THR A 85 -5.19 5.49 16.37
CA THR A 85 -5.78 4.62 17.39
C THR A 85 -6.31 3.34 16.74
N SER A 86 -5.90 2.20 17.26
CA SER A 86 -6.35 0.86 16.85
C SER A 86 -6.65 0.00 18.08
N LYS A 87 -7.04 -1.26 17.87
CA LYS A 87 -7.31 -2.20 18.97
C LYS A 87 -6.06 -2.43 19.85
N GLU A 88 -4.87 -2.27 19.27
CA GLU A 88 -3.57 -2.45 19.91
C GLU A 88 -3.13 -1.22 20.72
N GLY A 89 -3.82 -0.07 20.59
CA GLY A 89 -3.52 1.14 21.33
C GLY A 89 -3.46 2.39 20.46
N THR A 90 -2.96 3.48 21.04
CA THR A 90 -2.78 4.75 20.35
C THR A 90 -1.30 5.00 20.11
N PHE A 91 -0.91 5.09 18.85
CA PHE A 91 0.45 5.35 18.43
C PHE A 91 0.57 6.77 17.89
N GLN A 92 1.71 7.39 18.17
CA GLN A 92 2.11 8.66 17.59
C GLN A 92 3.32 8.41 16.71
N TYR A 93 3.28 8.97 15.51
CA TYR A 93 4.29 8.81 14.49
C TYR A 93 4.79 10.18 14.07
N ASP A 94 6.10 10.36 14.10
CA ASP A 94 6.71 11.52 13.48
C ASP A 94 6.93 11.26 11.99
N LEU A 95 6.24 12.02 11.14
CA LEU A 95 6.38 11.97 9.69
C LEU A 95 7.45 12.94 9.16
N SER A 96 8.25 13.53 10.05
CA SER A 96 9.35 14.38 9.65
C SER A 96 10.36 13.60 8.82
N LYS A 97 10.89 14.26 7.78
CA LYS A 97 11.96 13.69 6.98
C LYS A 97 13.18 13.48 7.87
N GLY A 98 13.59 12.22 8.02
CA GLY A 98 14.80 11.86 8.73
C GLY A 98 16.06 12.20 7.92
N ILE A 99 17.22 12.07 8.57
CA ILE A 99 18.50 12.18 7.88
C ILE A 99 18.65 10.98 6.94
N ASP A 100 18.85 11.24 5.65
CA ASP A 100 19.12 10.17 4.68
C ASP A 100 20.60 9.81 4.69
N THR A 101 20.90 8.71 5.38
CA THR A 101 22.23 8.10 5.49
C THR A 101 22.42 6.94 4.51
N GLY A 102 21.51 6.78 3.54
CA GLY A 102 21.48 5.61 2.66
C GLY A 102 20.80 4.39 3.29
N GLN A 103 19.98 4.59 4.34
CA GLN A 103 19.23 3.52 4.97
C GLN A 103 18.23 2.88 3.98
N PRO A 104 18.03 1.55 4.07
CA PRO A 104 17.08 0.86 3.21
C PRO A 104 15.63 1.23 3.55
N VAL A 105 14.75 1.12 2.55
CA VAL A 105 13.30 1.15 2.78
C VAL A 105 12.88 -0.15 3.45
N LYS A 106 12.13 -0.04 4.55
CA LYS A 106 11.64 -1.16 5.35
C LYS A 106 10.18 -1.47 5.05
N PHE A 107 9.75 -2.69 5.41
CA PHE A 107 8.37 -3.13 5.33
C PHE A 107 7.55 -2.56 6.49
N GLY A 108 6.40 -1.97 6.16
CA GLY A 108 5.47 -1.35 7.11
C GLY A 108 4.25 -2.19 7.46
N GLN A 109 4.24 -3.48 7.11
CA GLN A 109 3.13 -4.37 7.38
C GLN A 109 3.58 -5.79 7.76
N LYS A 110 2.76 -6.47 8.56
CA LYS A 110 3.06 -7.80 9.11
C LYS A 110 3.20 -8.90 8.05
N GLY A 111 2.61 -8.73 6.86
CA GLY A 111 2.71 -9.68 5.75
C GLY A 111 2.05 -9.18 4.47
N VAL A 112 2.35 -9.81 3.34
CA VAL A 112 1.74 -9.54 2.02
C VAL A 112 0.90 -10.72 1.54
N SER A 113 -0.15 -10.41 0.78
CA SER A 113 -0.80 -11.39 -0.11
C SER A 113 0.20 -11.85 -1.19
N PRO A 114 0.18 -13.12 -1.61
CA PRO A 114 1.05 -13.62 -2.67
C PRO A 114 0.83 -12.91 -4.01
N ASP A 115 -0.38 -12.40 -4.24
CA ASP A 115 -0.75 -11.70 -5.47
C ASP A 115 -0.90 -10.19 -5.25
N PHE A 116 -0.59 -9.44 -6.31
CA PHE A 116 -0.91 -8.03 -6.44
C PHE A 116 -2.43 -7.80 -6.49
N SER A 117 -2.86 -6.57 -6.20
CA SER A 117 -4.27 -6.19 -6.28
C SER A 117 -4.83 -6.42 -7.69
N LYS A 118 -6.16 -6.52 -7.79
CA LYS A 118 -6.89 -6.49 -9.07
C LYS A 118 -6.93 -5.09 -9.70
N ALA A 119 -5.87 -4.32 -9.53
CA ALA A 119 -5.75 -2.96 -10.02
C ALA A 119 -4.27 -2.58 -10.10
N GLY A 120 -3.95 -1.66 -11.00
CA GLY A 120 -2.60 -1.10 -11.17
C GLY A 120 -1.75 -1.84 -12.21
N LYS A 121 -0.47 -1.48 -12.30
CA LYS A 121 0.45 -1.94 -13.37
C LYS A 121 0.75 -3.44 -13.36
N HIS A 122 0.59 -4.09 -12.21
CA HIS A 122 0.86 -5.51 -12.01
C HIS A 122 -0.40 -6.27 -11.59
N GLU A 123 -1.55 -5.82 -12.09
CA GLU A 123 -2.87 -6.32 -11.71
C GLU A 123 -2.95 -7.84 -11.77
N GLY A 124 -3.31 -8.45 -10.63
CA GLY A 124 -3.52 -9.89 -10.50
C GLY A 124 -2.28 -10.77 -10.64
N ALA A 125 -1.11 -10.21 -10.95
CA ALA A 125 0.13 -10.97 -11.06
C ALA A 125 0.59 -11.44 -9.68
N SER A 126 1.24 -12.60 -9.62
CA SER A 126 1.88 -13.06 -8.39
C SER A 126 3.18 -12.29 -8.12
N ILE A 127 3.57 -12.16 -6.85
CA ILE A 127 4.88 -11.60 -6.48
C ILE A 127 6.02 -12.39 -7.13
N ASP A 128 5.88 -13.71 -7.23
CA ASP A 128 6.86 -14.60 -7.85
C ASP A 128 7.03 -14.30 -9.34
N GLU A 129 5.92 -14.09 -10.06
CA GLU A 129 5.95 -13.72 -11.48
C GLU A 129 6.61 -12.35 -11.69
N VAL A 130 6.21 -11.34 -10.92
CA VAL A 130 6.78 -9.99 -11.05
C VAL A 130 8.26 -10.00 -10.71
N ALA A 131 8.67 -10.74 -9.68
CA ALA A 131 10.08 -10.90 -9.33
C ALA A 131 10.87 -11.61 -10.43
N ALA A 132 10.33 -12.68 -11.02
CA ALA A 132 10.97 -13.38 -12.13
C ALA A 132 11.15 -12.46 -13.34
N ARG A 133 10.13 -11.65 -13.68
CA ARG A 133 10.16 -10.68 -14.79
C ARG A 133 11.10 -9.50 -14.54
N LEU A 134 11.23 -9.05 -13.29
CA LEU A 134 12.26 -8.06 -12.90
C LEU A 134 13.67 -8.63 -13.05
N LYS A 135 13.85 -9.90 -12.69
CA LYS A 135 15.14 -10.59 -12.75
C LYS A 135 15.55 -10.93 -14.18
N SER A 136 14.60 -11.34 -15.03
CA SER A 136 14.85 -11.60 -16.46
C SER A 136 15.07 -10.32 -17.27
N GLY A 137 14.57 -9.17 -16.79
CA GLY A 137 14.60 -7.90 -17.49
C GLY A 137 13.35 -7.60 -18.34
N ASP A 138 12.36 -8.50 -18.34
CA ASP A 138 11.06 -8.27 -18.99
C ASP A 138 10.33 -7.06 -18.39
N ILE A 139 10.57 -6.78 -17.11
CA ILE A 139 10.24 -5.51 -16.47
C ILE A 139 11.57 -4.80 -16.21
N ASN A 140 11.77 -3.65 -16.86
CA ASN A 140 12.94 -2.81 -16.59
C ASN A 140 12.91 -2.32 -15.12
N PRO A 141 13.90 -2.69 -14.27
CA PRO A 141 13.92 -2.28 -12.87
C PRO A 141 13.86 -0.76 -12.68
N ARG A 142 14.44 0.03 -13.59
CA ARG A 142 14.43 1.50 -13.50
C ARG A 142 13.02 2.10 -13.62
N ASN A 143 12.10 1.36 -14.24
CA ASN A 143 10.69 1.74 -14.38
C ASN A 143 9.79 1.09 -13.31
N PHE A 144 10.39 0.37 -12.35
CA PHE A 144 9.72 -0.26 -11.23
C PHE A 144 9.85 0.63 -10.00
N LYS A 145 8.72 0.99 -9.40
CA LYS A 145 8.62 2.04 -8.39
C LYS A 145 8.27 1.47 -7.03
N VAL A 146 9.07 1.81 -6.02
CA VAL A 146 8.75 1.59 -4.60
C VAL A 146 8.49 2.94 -3.95
N GLU A 147 7.31 3.07 -3.37
CA GLU A 147 6.86 4.28 -2.67
C GLU A 147 7.09 4.10 -1.17
N TYR A 148 7.62 5.13 -0.54
CA TYR A 148 7.85 5.13 0.89
C TYR A 148 7.43 6.45 1.54
N ILE A 149 7.17 6.39 2.83
CA ILE A 149 7.00 7.55 3.69
C ILE A 149 8.06 7.55 4.79
N TRP A 150 8.35 8.72 5.35
CA TRP A 150 9.09 8.82 6.59
C TRP A 150 8.20 8.54 7.79
N VAL A 151 8.67 7.68 8.68
CA VAL A 151 8.05 7.39 9.97
C VAL A 151 9.15 7.24 11.01
N ASN A 152 9.14 8.10 12.02
CA ASN A 152 10.11 8.14 13.11
C ASN A 152 11.57 8.14 12.61
N GLY A 153 11.84 8.88 11.53
CA GLY A 153 13.16 8.94 10.89
C GLY A 153 13.55 7.72 10.05
N GLU A 154 12.65 6.75 9.85
CA GLU A 154 12.87 5.57 9.00
C GLU A 154 12.02 5.61 7.73
N LYS A 155 12.53 5.01 6.63
CA LYS A 155 11.79 4.89 5.37
C LYS A 155 10.89 3.65 5.44
N VAL A 156 9.58 3.84 5.35
CA VAL A 156 8.57 2.77 5.43
C VAL A 156 7.82 2.64 4.11
N ALA A 157 7.84 1.45 3.52
CA ALA A 157 7.18 1.18 2.26
C ALA A 157 5.64 1.28 2.38
N VAL A 158 5.04 1.96 1.40
CA VAL A 158 3.59 2.04 1.22
C VAL A 158 3.11 0.83 0.40
N ASN A 159 3.73 0.65 -0.77
CA ASN A 159 3.44 -0.43 -1.72
C ASN A 159 4.31 -1.68 -1.44
N ASN A 160 4.18 -2.23 -0.23
CA ASN A 160 5.00 -3.33 0.28
C ASN A 160 5.15 -4.54 -0.66
N ARG A 161 4.13 -4.90 -1.46
CA ARG A 161 4.25 -6.00 -2.47
C ARG A 161 5.31 -5.70 -3.54
N SER A 162 5.40 -4.44 -3.97
CA SER A 162 6.43 -4.00 -4.91
C SER A 162 7.82 -4.13 -4.30
N LEU A 163 7.99 -3.69 -3.04
CA LEU A 163 9.25 -3.87 -2.32
C LEU A 163 9.60 -5.36 -2.16
N THR A 164 8.62 -6.22 -1.87
CA THR A 164 8.81 -7.67 -1.79
C THR A 164 9.31 -8.24 -3.12
N ALA A 165 8.65 -7.92 -4.24
CA ALA A 165 9.06 -8.41 -5.56
C ALA A 165 10.47 -7.95 -5.95
N ALA A 166 10.82 -6.69 -5.71
CA ALA A 166 12.16 -6.16 -5.98
C ALA A 166 13.24 -6.78 -5.07
N THR A 167 12.89 -7.07 -3.82
CA THR A 167 13.78 -7.76 -2.87
C THR A 167 14.03 -9.20 -3.33
N LYS A 168 12.99 -9.93 -3.74
CA LYS A 168 13.12 -11.30 -4.28
C LYS A 168 13.93 -11.34 -5.57
N ALA A 169 13.77 -10.33 -6.43
CA ALA A 169 14.52 -10.21 -7.67
C ALA A 169 15.98 -9.77 -7.45
N GLU A 170 16.36 -9.34 -6.24
CA GLU A 170 17.68 -8.80 -5.90
C GLU A 170 18.09 -7.61 -6.78
N VAL A 171 17.16 -6.68 -7.01
CA VAL A 171 17.33 -5.49 -7.88
C VAL A 171 17.10 -4.16 -7.14
N LEU A 172 17.18 -4.15 -5.81
CA LEU A 172 16.89 -2.95 -4.99
C LEU A 172 17.78 -1.75 -5.34
N ASP A 173 18.99 -1.98 -5.82
CA ASP A 173 19.94 -0.97 -6.29
C ASP A 173 19.58 -0.35 -7.65
N LYS A 174 18.63 -0.95 -8.39
CA LYS A 174 18.28 -0.58 -9.77
C LYS A 174 16.88 0.02 -9.91
N ILE A 175 16.07 -0.02 -8.86
CA ILE A 175 14.69 0.47 -8.88
C ILE A 175 14.58 1.95 -8.53
N LYS A 176 13.42 2.54 -8.81
CA LYS A 176 13.10 3.91 -8.40
C LYS A 176 12.44 3.91 -7.03
N TYR A 177 13.02 4.65 -6.10
CA TYR A 177 12.37 4.99 -4.83
C TYR A 177 11.72 6.36 -4.92
N GLU A 178 10.51 6.50 -4.39
CA GLU A 178 9.80 7.77 -4.36
C GLU A 178 9.28 8.06 -2.96
N ASP A 179 9.68 9.22 -2.43
CA ASP A 179 9.16 9.77 -1.19
C ASP A 179 7.76 10.33 -1.45
N VAL A 180 6.77 9.74 -0.79
CA VAL A 180 5.37 10.15 -0.89
C VAL A 180 4.85 10.70 0.44
N THR A 181 5.75 11.12 1.33
CA THR A 181 5.40 11.72 2.62
C THR A 181 4.57 12.99 2.41
N GLY A 182 3.40 13.07 3.03
CA GLY A 182 2.50 14.22 2.92
C GLY A 182 1.67 14.30 1.63
N ILE A 183 1.84 13.37 0.69
CA ILE A 183 1.08 13.32 -0.57
C ILE A 183 0.27 12.03 -0.75
N LEU A 184 0.19 11.20 0.30
CA LEU A 184 -0.69 10.03 0.32
C LEU A 184 -2.17 10.44 0.27
N PRO A 185 -3.03 9.61 -0.34
CA PRO A 185 -4.46 9.90 -0.37
C PRO A 185 -5.07 9.91 1.03
N GLU A 186 -6.15 10.66 1.22
CA GLU A 186 -6.84 10.75 2.51
C GLU A 186 -7.57 9.43 2.87
N THR A 187 -7.99 8.68 1.86
CA THR A 187 -8.78 7.45 2.02
C THR A 187 -8.26 6.32 1.12
N GLY A 188 -8.71 5.09 1.39
CA GLY A 188 -8.32 3.91 0.64
C GLY A 188 -7.14 3.13 1.26
N PRO A 189 -6.72 2.03 0.60
CA PRO A 189 -5.74 1.09 1.14
C PRO A 189 -4.34 1.68 1.29
N ASP A 190 -4.00 2.65 0.44
CA ASP A 190 -2.71 3.34 0.44
C ASP A 190 -2.76 4.71 1.11
N SER A 191 -3.87 5.05 1.79
CA SER A 191 -3.94 6.25 2.60
C SER A 191 -2.96 6.21 3.77
N LEU A 192 -2.54 7.40 4.24
CA LEU A 192 -1.67 7.53 5.40
C LEU A 192 -2.22 6.77 6.61
N SER A 193 -3.52 6.91 6.89
CA SER A 193 -4.22 6.20 7.97
C SER A 193 -4.12 4.68 7.82
N SER A 194 -4.31 4.15 6.61
CA SER A 194 -4.22 2.71 6.34
C SER A 194 -2.79 2.18 6.44
N VAL A 195 -1.79 2.95 6.02
CA VAL A 195 -0.36 2.58 6.16
C VAL A 195 0.02 2.52 7.64
N LEU A 196 -0.29 3.58 8.40
CA LEU A 196 0.05 3.64 9.83
C LEU A 196 -0.72 2.61 10.67
N LYS A 197 -1.97 2.29 10.32
CA LYS A 197 -2.73 1.21 10.97
C LYS A 197 -2.06 -0.16 10.77
N ARG A 198 -1.59 -0.47 9.55
CA ARG A 198 -0.82 -1.69 9.28
C ARG A 198 0.50 -1.73 10.05
N LEU A 199 1.13 -0.58 10.25
CA LEU A 199 2.34 -0.45 11.05
C LEU A 199 2.06 -0.64 12.56
N ASN A 200 0.90 -0.19 13.07
CA ASN A 200 0.47 -0.46 14.44
C ASN A 200 0.37 -1.97 14.74
N GLU A 201 -0.08 -2.77 13.77
CA GLU A 201 -0.14 -4.23 13.90
C GLU A 201 1.26 -4.88 14.07
N MET A 202 2.32 -4.11 13.79
CA MET A 202 3.72 -4.45 14.04
C MET A 202 4.29 -3.70 15.26
N ASN A 203 3.44 -3.20 16.16
CA ASN A 203 3.82 -2.37 17.31
C ASN A 203 4.60 -1.10 16.91
N GLY A 204 4.30 -0.53 15.74
CA GLY A 204 4.97 0.68 15.25
C GLY A 204 6.38 0.47 14.72
N LYS A 205 6.84 -0.78 14.58
CA LYS A 205 8.22 -1.12 14.22
C LYS A 205 8.29 -1.68 12.80
N PRO A 206 8.81 -0.93 11.82
CA PRO A 206 8.99 -1.44 10.47
C PRO A 206 10.10 -2.51 10.44
N SER A 207 9.99 -3.46 9.51
CA SER A 207 10.84 -4.64 9.44
C SER A 207 11.70 -4.68 8.17
N ARG A 208 12.86 -5.34 8.24
CA ARG A 208 13.68 -5.66 7.06
C ARG A 208 13.21 -6.92 6.33
N THR A 209 12.33 -7.68 6.97
CA THR A 209 11.75 -8.91 6.42
C THR A 209 10.23 -8.84 6.41
N ILE A 210 9.62 -9.59 5.50
CA ILE A 210 8.17 -9.70 5.39
C ILE A 210 7.77 -11.13 4.99
N PRO A 211 6.78 -11.74 5.66
CA PRO A 211 6.22 -13.00 5.21
C PRO A 211 5.28 -12.77 4.01
N ILE A 212 5.42 -13.63 3.00
CA ILE A 212 4.41 -13.81 1.95
C ILE A 212 3.42 -14.85 2.44
N ARG A 213 2.14 -14.53 2.43
CA ARG A 213 1.08 -15.46 2.82
C ARG A 213 0.89 -16.56 1.79
N GLN A 214 0.42 -17.73 2.24
CA GLN A 214 0.10 -18.84 1.34
C GLN A 214 -1.11 -18.55 0.45
N THR A 215 -2.08 -17.81 0.97
CA THR A 215 -3.28 -17.37 0.25
C THR A 215 -3.50 -15.86 0.46
N GLY A 216 -4.49 -15.30 -0.24
CA GLY A 216 -4.92 -13.91 -0.03
C GLY A 216 -5.45 -13.63 1.38
N ASP A 217 -5.87 -14.68 2.10
CA ASP A 217 -6.49 -14.58 3.43
C ASP A 217 -5.51 -14.02 4.46
N TRP A 218 -5.98 -13.08 5.27
CA TRP A 218 -5.14 -12.38 6.24
C TRP A 218 -4.52 -13.31 7.29
N ASN A 219 -5.24 -14.36 7.68
CA ASN A 219 -4.82 -15.35 8.69
C ASN A 219 -4.08 -16.55 8.09
N SER A 220 -3.81 -16.53 6.78
CA SER A 220 -3.08 -17.59 6.10
C SER A 220 -1.64 -17.69 6.65
N PRO A 221 -1.10 -18.90 6.83
CA PRO A 221 0.29 -19.07 7.23
C PRO A 221 1.25 -18.46 6.19
N ALA A 222 2.48 -18.20 6.61
CA ALA A 222 3.53 -17.73 5.71
C ALA A 222 3.97 -18.87 4.78
N LYS A 223 3.95 -18.62 3.46
CA LYS A 223 4.60 -19.45 2.44
C LYS A 223 6.11 -19.33 2.54
N GLU A 224 6.60 -18.10 2.69
CA GLU A 224 8.03 -17.78 2.79
C GLU A 224 8.24 -16.44 3.48
N ILE A 225 9.49 -16.16 3.88
CA ILE A 225 9.92 -14.87 4.42
C ILE A 225 10.93 -14.26 3.46
N VAL A 226 10.71 -13.01 3.07
CA VAL A 226 11.56 -12.24 2.15
C VAL A 226 12.23 -11.10 2.90
N GLY A 227 13.54 -10.91 2.69
CA GLY A 227 14.30 -9.78 3.24
C GLY A 227 15.65 -10.20 3.80
N LYS A 228 16.53 -9.22 4.02
CA LYS A 228 17.86 -9.37 4.62
C LYS A 228 18.13 -8.25 5.59
#